data_AF-A0A6C0BES2-F1
#
_entry.id   AF-A0A6C0BES2-F1
#
_cell.length_a   1.000
_cell.length_b   1.000
_cell.length_c   1.000
_cell.angle_alpha   90.00
_cell.angle_beta   90.00
_cell.angle_gamma   90.00
#
_symmetry.space_group_name_H-M   'P 1'
#
loop_
_entity.id
_entity.type
_entity.pdbx_description
1 polymer ?
#
loop_
_entity_poly.entity_id
_entity_poly.type
_entity_poly.pdbx_seq_one_letter_code
_entity_poly.pdbx_strand_id
1 'polypeptide(L)'
;MTENIYTFDKKKKLANRIEKLKNKTYLHTIRKMIFDENPTATSRKSKTGYLMYFHNYTNDTYVHIENYLKSLEENKNKSIFGTNECYTDLDSVKTTNMESNDTDYETTRTRLRFSNQEKRLIKKRQYADDDIVPVLSLPNDSNKYDDNEE
;
A
#
# COMPACT_ATOMS: atom_id res chain seq x y z
N MET A 1 9.80 28.15 -29.98
CA MET A 1 9.42 26.93 -29.24
C MET A 1 10.50 25.91 -29.50
N THR A 2 11.27 25.51 -28.49
CA THR A 2 12.34 24.51 -28.68
C THR A 2 11.68 23.15 -28.87
N GLU A 3 11.68 22.64 -30.10
CA GLU A 3 11.29 21.27 -30.37
C GLU A 3 12.24 20.36 -29.55
N ASN A 4 11.69 19.70 -28.54
CA ASN A 4 12.44 18.72 -27.76
C ASN A 4 12.71 17.50 -28.65
N ILE A 5 13.77 17.58 -29.44
CA ILE A 5 14.18 16.51 -30.36
C ILE A 5 14.41 15.23 -29.53
N TYR A 6 13.63 14.20 -29.83
CA TYR A 6 13.75 12.92 -29.13
C TYR A 6 14.97 12.17 -29.66
N THR A 7 16.02 12.07 -28.85
CA THR A 7 17.26 11.40 -29.25
C THR A 7 17.06 9.91 -29.47
N PHE A 8 17.92 9.29 -30.30
CA PHE A 8 17.88 7.86 -30.58
C PHE A 8 17.88 7.00 -29.30
N ASP A 9 18.73 7.34 -28.33
CA ASP A 9 18.81 6.61 -27.06
C ASP A 9 17.50 6.67 -26.27
N LYS A 10 16.81 7.82 -26.29
CA LYS A 10 15.49 7.95 -25.65
C LYS A 10 14.46 7.11 -26.38
N LYS A 11 14.44 7.13 -27.72
CA LYS A 11 13.54 6.28 -28.53
C LYS A 11 13.76 4.80 -28.23
N LYS A 12 15.01 4.36 -28.15
CA LYS A 12 15.40 2.98 -27.82
C LYS A 12 14.95 2.59 -26.41
N LYS A 13 15.20 3.44 -25.42
CA LYS A 13 14.72 3.22 -24.04
C LYS A 13 13.20 3.11 -23.97
N LEU A 14 12.49 3.96 -24.71
CA LEU A 14 11.03 3.95 -24.76
C LEU A 14 10.50 2.65 -25.40
N ALA A 15 11.07 2.24 -26.54
CA ALA A 15 10.71 0.97 -27.19
C ALA A 15 10.92 -0.23 -26.25
N ASN A 16 12.06 -0.28 -25.56
CA ASN A 16 12.35 -1.34 -24.59
C ASN A 16 11.36 -1.36 -23.41
N ARG A 17 10.81 -0.20 -23.00
CA ARG A 17 9.77 -0.15 -21.96
C ARG A 17 8.44 -0.69 -22.47
N ILE A 18 8.06 -0.34 -23.71
CA ILE A 18 6.82 -0.81 -24.34
C ILE A 18 6.88 -2.34 -24.53
N GLU A 19 8.01 -2.87 -24.97
CA GLU A 19 8.20 -4.32 -25.18
C GLU A 19 8.00 -5.13 -23.89
N LYS A 20 8.36 -4.56 -22.73
CA LYS A 20 8.18 -5.20 -21.42
C LYS A 20 6.73 -5.22 -20.94
N LEU A 21 5.83 -4.47 -21.56
CA LEU A 21 4.41 -4.45 -21.18
C LEU A 21 3.73 -5.75 -21.60
N LYS A 22 3.16 -6.46 -20.62
CA LYS A 22 2.38 -7.69 -20.85
C LYS A 22 0.89 -7.42 -21.06
N ASN A 23 0.40 -6.27 -20.60
CA ASN A 23 -1.03 -5.97 -20.63
C ASN A 23 -1.46 -5.53 -22.04
N LYS A 24 -2.38 -6.30 -22.63
CA LYS A 24 -2.93 -6.03 -23.97
C LYS A 24 -3.67 -4.69 -24.04
N THR A 25 -4.31 -4.24 -22.96
CA THR A 25 -5.04 -2.97 -22.96
C THR A 25 -4.08 -1.78 -23.13
N TYR A 26 -2.98 -1.76 -22.38
CA TYR A 26 -1.96 -0.72 -22.48
C TYR A 26 -1.30 -0.69 -23.86
N LEU A 27 -1.00 -1.87 -24.42
CA LEU A 27 -0.47 -1.99 -25.78
C LEU A 27 -1.46 -1.49 -26.83
N HIS A 28 -2.76 -1.73 -26.64
CA HIS A 28 -3.79 -1.21 -27.54
C HIS A 28 -3.90 0.31 -27.47
N THR A 29 -3.83 0.91 -26.28
CA THR A 29 -3.86 2.37 -26.11
C THR A 29 -2.64 3.01 -26.76
N ILE A 30 -1.44 2.47 -26.55
CA ILE A 30 -0.21 2.98 -27.19
C ILE A 30 -0.32 2.89 -28.71
N ARG A 31 -0.83 1.75 -29.22
CA ARG A 31 -1.09 1.60 -30.65
C ARG A 31 -2.02 2.70 -31.16
N LYS A 32 -3.13 2.94 -30.46
CA LYS A 32 -4.10 3.97 -30.85
C LYS A 32 -3.44 5.35 -30.92
N MET A 33 -2.68 5.75 -29.90
CA MET A 33 -1.94 7.03 -29.89
C MET A 33 -1.03 7.18 -31.13
N ILE A 34 -0.30 6.11 -31.50
CA ILE A 34 0.59 6.14 -32.66
C ILE A 34 -0.20 6.37 -33.95
N PHE A 35 -1.32 5.66 -34.15
CA PHE A 35 -2.12 5.78 -35.37
C PHE A 35 -2.91 7.08 -35.44
N ASP A 36 -3.35 7.63 -34.30
CA ASP A 36 -4.07 8.90 -34.22
C ASP A 36 -3.16 10.06 -34.66
N GLU A 37 -1.88 10.04 -34.29
CA GLU A 37 -0.92 11.12 -34.63
C GLU A 37 -0.13 10.85 -35.91
N ASN A 38 0.06 9.58 -36.29
CA ASN A 38 0.83 9.17 -37.47
C ASN A 38 -0.01 8.21 -38.32
N PRO A 39 -0.95 8.72 -39.14
CA PRO A 39 -1.85 7.88 -39.93
C PRO A 39 -1.12 7.06 -41.00
N THR A 40 0.11 7.45 -41.37
CA THR A 40 0.98 6.72 -42.31
C THR A 40 1.75 5.57 -41.65
N ALA A 41 1.67 5.44 -40.31
CA ALA A 41 2.32 4.35 -39.60
C ALA A 41 1.78 3.01 -40.08
N THR A 42 2.67 2.04 -40.31
CA THR A 42 2.28 0.69 -40.71
C THR A 42 2.57 -0.29 -39.58
N SER A 43 1.67 -1.26 -39.41
CA SER A 43 1.85 -2.36 -38.47
C SER A 43 1.66 -3.69 -39.19
N ARG A 44 2.59 -4.62 -38.98
CA ARG A 44 2.48 -5.98 -39.51
C ARG A 44 2.06 -6.93 -38.42
N LYS A 45 0.99 -7.69 -38.63
CA LYS A 45 0.58 -8.77 -37.73
C LYS A 45 1.50 -9.97 -37.92
N SER A 46 2.10 -10.44 -36.83
CA SER A 46 2.87 -11.68 -36.73
C SER A 46 2.11 -12.69 -35.86
N LYS A 47 2.56 -13.96 -35.85
CA LYS A 47 1.99 -15.01 -34.99
C LYS A 47 2.09 -14.65 -33.50
N THR A 48 3.12 -13.90 -33.12
CA THR A 48 3.43 -13.53 -31.73
C THR A 48 2.90 -12.16 -31.31
N GLY A 49 2.40 -11.34 -32.24
CA GLY A 49 1.98 -9.98 -31.92
C GLY A 49 1.97 -9.04 -33.12
N TYR A 50 2.15 -7.74 -32.86
CA TYR A 50 2.27 -6.72 -33.89
C TYR A 50 3.70 -6.22 -33.96
N LEU A 51 4.25 -6.18 -35.16
CA LEU A 51 5.53 -5.54 -35.46
C LEU A 51 5.27 -4.13 -35.99
N MET A 52 5.91 -3.15 -35.37
CA MET A 52 5.85 -1.74 -35.76
C MET A 52 7.24 -1.12 -35.75
N TYR A 53 7.46 -0.18 -36.65
CA TYR A 53 8.72 0.52 -36.80
C TYR A 53 8.74 1.80 -35.95
N PHE A 54 9.51 1.79 -34.87
CA PHE A 54 9.48 2.84 -33.84
C PHE A 54 10.34 4.09 -34.15
N HIS A 55 10.82 4.25 -35.38
CA HIS A 55 11.81 5.28 -35.75
C HIS A 55 11.22 6.54 -36.40
N ASN A 56 10.04 6.44 -37.03
CA ASN A 56 9.46 7.46 -37.92
C ASN A 56 8.24 8.19 -37.34
N TYR A 57 8.10 8.28 -36.02
CA TYR A 57 6.99 9.03 -35.43
C TYR A 57 7.38 10.48 -35.14
N THR A 58 6.38 11.34 -35.05
CA THR A 58 6.56 12.73 -34.60
C THR A 58 7.08 12.77 -33.15
N ASN A 59 7.78 13.86 -32.81
CA ASN A 59 8.28 14.05 -31.44
C ASN A 59 7.15 14.05 -30.41
N ASP A 60 6.00 14.62 -30.76
CA ASP A 60 4.81 14.66 -29.91
C ASP A 60 4.32 13.26 -29.55
N THR A 61 4.36 12.31 -30.49
CA THR A 61 3.97 10.92 -30.21
C THR A 61 4.85 10.28 -29.15
N TYR A 62 6.16 10.51 -29.22
CA TYR A 62 7.08 9.98 -28.21
C TYR A 62 6.81 10.59 -26.83
N VAL A 63 6.50 11.89 -26.77
CA VAL A 63 6.15 12.58 -25.52
C VAL A 63 4.84 12.03 -24.93
N HIS A 64 3.81 11.86 -25.75
CA HIS A 64 2.53 11.29 -25.31
C HIS A 64 2.68 9.87 -24.78
N ILE A 65 3.42 9.01 -25.48
CA ILE A 65 3.69 7.65 -25.03
C ILE A 65 4.49 7.66 -23.72
N GLU A 66 5.51 8.51 -23.60
CA GLU A 66 6.31 8.61 -22.38
C GLU A 66 5.46 9.05 -21.18
N ASN A 67 4.62 10.06 -21.35
CA ASN A 67 3.71 10.54 -20.30
C ASN A 67 2.70 9.46 -19.90
N TYR A 68 2.16 8.73 -20.88
CA TYR A 68 1.27 7.61 -20.61
C TYR A 68 1.96 6.53 -19.77
N LEU A 69 3.19 6.12 -20.14
CA LEU A 69 3.95 5.12 -19.38
C LEU A 69 4.26 5.59 -17.95
N LYS A 70 4.61 6.87 -17.76
CA LYS A 70 4.81 7.45 -16.42
C LYS A 70 3.54 7.35 -15.57
N SER A 71 2.39 7.72 -16.15
CA SER A 71 1.10 7.63 -15.43
C SER A 71 0.75 6.20 -15.02
N LEU A 72 1.10 5.20 -15.84
CA LEU A 72 0.90 3.79 -15.50
C LEU A 72 1.76 3.35 -14.31
N GLU A 73 3.01 3.80 -14.24
CA GLU A 73 3.92 3.50 -13.14
C GLU A 73 3.46 4.18 -11.83
N GLU A 74 3.04 5.44 -11.90
CA GLU A 74 2.48 6.17 -10.77
C GLU A 74 1.22 5.49 -10.22
N ASN A 75 0.30 5.10 -11.09
CA ASN A 75 -0.93 4.42 -10.68
C ASN A 75 -0.66 3.03 -10.08
N LYS A 76 0.34 2.31 -10.60
CA LYS A 76 0.77 1.03 -10.03
C LYS A 76 1.33 1.22 -8.62
N ASN A 77 2.12 2.27 -8.41
CA ASN A 77 2.66 2.58 -7.08
C ASN A 77 1.55 2.99 -6.12
N LYS A 78 0.60 3.83 -6.54
CA LYS A 78 -0.58 4.20 -5.73
C LYS A 78 -1.43 2.99 -5.35
N SER A 79 -1.62 2.02 -6.23
CA SER A 79 -2.33 0.78 -5.90
C SER A 79 -1.59 -0.11 -4.89
N ILE A 80 -0.26 -0.03 -4.83
CA ILE A 80 0.55 -0.80 -3.88
C ILE A 80 0.56 -0.12 -2.49
N PHE A 81 0.46 1.21 -2.45
CA PHE A 81 0.38 2.00 -1.20
C PHE A 81 -1.06 2.31 -0.75
N GLY A 82 -2.07 2.06 -1.60
CA GLY A 82 -3.46 2.51 -1.45
C GLY A 82 -4.40 1.59 -0.67
N THR A 83 -3.91 0.83 0.31
CA THR A 83 -4.76 0.16 1.32
C THR A 83 -4.53 0.66 2.74
N ASN A 84 -3.78 1.76 2.92
CA ASN A 84 -3.55 2.40 4.22
C ASN A 84 -4.08 3.84 4.29
N GLU A 85 -5.11 4.19 3.51
CA GLU A 85 -5.91 5.38 3.80
C GLU A 85 -6.83 5.07 4.98
N CYS A 86 -6.24 5.15 6.17
CA CYS A 86 -6.94 5.25 7.43
C CYS A 86 -7.75 6.55 7.41
N TYR A 87 -9.08 6.43 7.43
CA TYR A 87 -9.97 7.51 7.78
C TYR A 87 -9.63 7.95 9.21
N THR A 88 -8.87 9.04 9.35
CA THR A 88 -8.94 9.86 10.56
C THR A 88 -9.72 11.11 10.19
N ASP A 89 -11.04 10.98 10.19
CA ASP A 89 -11.93 12.10 10.46
C ASP A 89 -11.62 12.57 11.88
N LEU A 90 -10.66 13.49 11.97
CA LEU A 90 -10.40 14.32 13.13
C LEU A 90 -11.43 15.44 13.09
N ASP A 91 -12.65 15.15 13.54
CA ASP A 91 -13.54 16.12 14.17
C ASP A 91 -14.84 15.45 14.63
N SER A 92 -14.83 14.94 15.87
CA SER A 92 -15.87 15.26 16.85
C SER A 92 -15.66 14.44 18.12
N VAL A 93 -15.12 15.13 19.11
CA VAL A 93 -15.24 14.86 20.54
C VAL A 93 -16.63 14.34 20.90
N LYS A 94 -16.70 13.18 21.55
CA LYS A 94 -17.45 12.99 22.82
C LYS A 94 -17.13 11.64 23.44
N THR A 95 -16.29 11.72 24.46
CA THR A 95 -16.22 10.81 25.59
C THR A 95 -17.60 10.47 26.13
N THR A 96 -17.97 9.20 26.14
CA THR A 96 -18.86 8.65 27.16
C THR A 96 -18.25 7.36 27.67
N ASN A 97 -17.73 7.44 28.90
CA ASN A 97 -17.51 6.31 29.76
C ASN A 97 -18.80 5.46 29.82
N MET A 98 -18.68 4.17 29.51
CA MET A 98 -19.58 3.16 30.06
C MET A 98 -18.71 2.00 30.54
N GLU A 99 -18.50 1.96 31.85
CA GLU A 99 -18.37 0.69 32.55
C GLU A 99 -19.60 -0.15 32.23
N SER A 100 -19.39 -1.36 31.70
CA SER A 100 -20.36 -2.43 31.85
C SER A 100 -19.63 -3.75 31.89
N ASN A 101 -19.55 -4.29 33.11
CA ASN A 101 -19.35 -5.70 33.36
C ASN A 101 -20.32 -6.55 32.53
N ASP A 102 -19.82 -7.73 32.16
CA ASP A 102 -20.59 -8.93 31.84
C ASP A 102 -21.53 -8.86 30.63
N THR A 103 -21.08 -9.40 29.51
CA THR A 103 -21.93 -10.23 28.64
C THR A 103 -21.03 -11.11 27.78
N ASP A 104 -20.90 -12.35 28.24
CA ASP A 104 -20.62 -13.50 27.38
C ASP A 104 -21.66 -13.55 26.23
N TYR A 105 -21.24 -14.12 25.09
CA TYR A 105 -22.06 -14.69 24.00
C TYR A 105 -22.33 -13.97 22.66
N GLU A 106 -21.84 -12.75 22.38
CA GLU A 106 -21.96 -12.17 21.00
C GLU A 106 -20.63 -11.80 20.29
N THR A 107 -19.49 -11.83 20.97
CA THR A 107 -18.18 -11.49 20.37
C THR A 107 -17.52 -12.60 19.53
N THR A 108 -18.18 -13.76 19.37
CA THR A 108 -17.55 -14.94 18.74
C THR A 108 -17.63 -14.99 17.21
N ARG A 109 -18.33 -14.06 16.54
CA ARG A 109 -18.56 -14.16 15.08
C ARG A 109 -17.55 -13.46 14.17
N THR A 110 -16.68 -12.61 14.71
CA THR A 110 -15.55 -12.03 13.96
C THR A 110 -14.34 -11.88 14.88
N ARG A 111 -13.71 -13.01 15.24
CA ARG A 111 -12.38 -12.99 15.85
C ARG A 111 -11.38 -12.46 14.83
N LEU A 112 -11.18 -11.15 14.83
CA LEU A 112 -10.08 -10.50 14.12
C LEU A 112 -8.77 -11.17 14.56
N ARG A 113 -8.09 -11.81 13.61
CA ARG A 113 -6.80 -12.45 13.86
C ARG A 113 -5.72 -11.39 13.75
N PHE A 114 -5.18 -10.98 14.89
CA PHE A 114 -4.02 -10.09 14.93
C PHE A 114 -2.79 -10.75 14.30
N SER A 115 -2.05 -9.97 13.52
CA SER A 115 -0.69 -10.29 13.07
C SER A 115 0.27 -10.40 14.27
N ASN A 116 1.42 -11.06 14.07
CA ASN A 116 2.43 -11.20 15.13
C ASN A 116 2.97 -9.84 15.61
N GLN A 117 3.01 -8.84 14.73
CA GLN A 117 3.43 -7.49 15.06
C GLN A 117 2.40 -6.80 15.97
N GLU A 118 1.12 -6.90 15.65
CA GLU A 118 0.03 -6.34 16.47
C GLU A 118 -0.03 -6.97 17.85
N LYS A 119 0.11 -8.31 17.94
CA LYS A 119 0.19 -9.01 19.23
C LYS A 119 1.32 -8.48 20.12
N ARG A 120 2.47 -8.12 19.50
CA ARG A 120 3.62 -7.58 20.23
C ARG A 120 3.37 -6.16 20.72
N LEU A 121 2.68 -5.33 19.93
CA LEU A 121 2.29 -3.97 20.31
C LEU A 121 1.26 -3.96 21.44
N ILE A 122 0.23 -4.82 21.34
CA ILE A 122 -0.79 -4.97 22.38
C ILE A 122 -0.14 -5.36 23.72
N LYS A 123 0.73 -6.37 23.71
CA LYS A 123 1.46 -6.78 24.93
C LYS A 123 2.27 -5.64 25.52
N LYS A 124 3.03 -4.90 24.70
CA LYS A 124 3.83 -3.76 25.19
C LYS A 124 2.96 -2.68 25.85
N ARG A 125 1.75 -2.44 25.32
CA ARG A 125 0.83 -1.44 25.88
C ARG A 125 0.28 -1.88 27.23
N GLN A 126 -0.11 -3.15 27.37
CA GLN A 126 -0.58 -3.70 28.66
C GLN A 126 0.46 -3.52 29.77
N TYR A 127 1.73 -3.86 29.51
CA TYR A 127 2.78 -3.67 30.51
C TYR A 127 3.14 -2.20 30.79
N ALA A 128 2.86 -1.29 29.86
CA ALA A 128 3.10 0.13 30.07
C ALA A 128 1.96 0.80 30.87
N ASP A 129 0.73 0.28 30.74
CA ASP A 129 -0.44 0.77 31.48
C ASP A 129 -0.52 0.16 32.90
N ASP A 130 0.10 -1.00 33.14
CA ASP A 130 0.15 -1.68 34.45
C ASP A 130 1.20 -1.08 35.44
N ASP A 131 1.90 0.00 35.10
CA ASP A 131 2.84 0.69 36.00
C ASP A 131 2.15 1.59 37.06
N ILE A 132 0.82 1.49 37.24
CA ILE A 132 0.14 1.96 38.46
C ILE A 132 0.10 0.81 39.45
N VAL A 133 1.18 0.67 40.21
CA VAL A 133 1.30 -0.22 41.37
C VAL A 133 0.21 0.13 42.40
N PRO A 134 -0.73 -0.76 42.76
CA PRO A 134 -1.49 -0.62 43.98
C PRO A 134 -0.58 -1.05 45.13
N VAL A 135 -0.36 -0.13 46.06
CA VAL A 135 0.35 -0.33 47.34
C VAL A 135 -0.11 -1.64 47.99
N LEU A 136 0.73 -2.67 47.94
CA LEU A 136 0.56 -3.89 48.72
C LEU A 136 1.03 -3.60 50.14
N SER A 137 0.05 -3.26 50.97
CA SER A 137 0.11 -3.20 52.42
C SER A 137 0.76 -4.48 52.98
N LEU A 138 1.89 -4.33 53.66
CA LEU A 138 2.49 -5.38 54.48
C LEU A 138 1.53 -5.70 55.65
N PRO A 139 1.12 -6.95 55.87
CA PRO A 139 0.52 -7.34 57.13
C PRO A 139 1.61 -7.41 58.20
N ASN A 140 1.47 -6.57 59.22
CA ASN A 140 2.01 -6.81 60.55
C ASN A 140 1.46 -8.13 61.06
N ASP A 141 2.32 -9.10 61.37
CA ASP A 141 1.99 -10.14 62.35
C ASP A 141 3.10 -10.23 63.38
N SER A 142 2.89 -9.47 64.44
CA SER A 142 3.55 -9.60 65.72
C SER A 142 2.76 -10.56 66.60
N ASN A 143 3.47 -11.44 67.32
CA ASN A 143 3.06 -12.27 68.47
C ASN A 143 2.38 -13.60 68.11
N LYS A 144 2.56 -14.72 68.81
CA LYS A 144 3.36 -15.16 69.98
C LYS A 144 3.11 -16.68 70.09
N TYR A 145 3.60 -17.30 71.18
CA TYR A 145 3.49 -18.72 71.61
C TYR A 145 4.75 -19.51 71.20
N ASP A 146 5.84 -19.47 71.96
CA ASP A 146 6.09 -19.93 73.35
C ASP A 146 5.75 -21.42 73.61
N ASP A 147 6.83 -22.11 74.01
CA ASP A 147 6.94 -23.27 74.90
C ASP A 147 6.30 -24.62 74.53
N ASN A 148 7.13 -25.64 74.33
CA ASN A 148 7.65 -26.42 75.46
C ASN A 148 8.71 -27.47 75.05
N GLU A 149 9.56 -27.71 76.04
CA GLU A 149 10.67 -28.67 76.17
C GLU A 149 10.24 -30.14 76.01
N GLU A 150 11.13 -30.97 75.43
CA GLU A 150 11.91 -31.99 76.18
C GLU A 150 13.06 -32.55 75.30
#